data_AF-A0A7S1F117-F1
#
_entry.id   AF-A0A7S1F117-F1
#
_cell.length_a   1.000
_cell.length_b   1.000
_cell.length_c   1.000
_cell.angle_alpha   90.00
_cell.angle_beta   90.00
_cell.angle_gamma   90.00
#
_symmetry.space_group_name_H-M   'P 1'
#
loop_
_entity.id
_entity.type
_entity.pdbx_description
1 polymer ?
#
loop_
_entity_poly.entity_id
_entity_poly.type
_entity_poly.pdbx_seq_one_letter_code
_entity_poly.pdbx_strand_id
1 'polypeptide(L)'
;MTVVLPMPLTPTLSFNGDDDVAFIRRRFSTGSNREVREKTRHSRRCSAPGMTGASEQNPVRLSMSFTAAEPTPVTSSPSLSGRERWQFSAPQDSPVSSITTSSTTSPAAPAEYRLSFYCEPRPPTSTKSSSTTSTVAPVPAPRRNSFTGYAPPAVSPTVSPRRSWGNFDRLVQPGDILFVRGTGGIQEIGTNGGYHGHVLVALSCPCCVRRHAPEARPLRAIWPLGANELWRVRTLECTRRVAGLHQSDLLVHIHPETRLMIAVGDISVDRKELGSMDDEPVEVWQSPRELRADLRIDLMRSVVADMYKVDGDWSFVTAARAWLMPAQFSNTDRSFLIEEMEACWNSNPICTSVIIVFWQRYICKLVKCGLMSADVVDLIMKFMPLKADRGLPDELLTTMRACGWTSQSRA
;
A
#
# COMPACT_ATOMS: atom_id res chain seq x y z
N MET A 1 15.13 61.42 10.44
CA MET A 1 15.24 60.22 11.31
C MET A 1 15.05 59.01 10.42
N THR A 2 16.16 58.38 10.05
CA THR A 2 16.18 57.24 9.13
C THR A 2 16.31 55.98 9.97
N VAL A 3 15.27 55.15 9.98
CA VAL A 3 15.24 53.88 10.72
C VAL A 3 15.82 52.81 9.80
N VAL A 4 16.99 52.28 10.16
CA VAL A 4 17.61 51.13 9.51
C VAL A 4 17.09 49.87 10.20
N LEU A 5 16.43 48.98 9.46
CA LEU A 5 16.04 47.65 9.93
C LEU A 5 17.14 46.63 9.58
N PRO A 6 17.48 45.68 10.46
CA PRO A 6 18.49 44.66 10.18
C PRO A 6 17.91 43.53 9.32
N MET A 7 18.70 43.08 8.34
CA MET A 7 18.41 41.86 7.56
C MET A 7 18.69 40.59 8.39
N PRO A 8 17.92 39.50 8.19
CA PRO A 8 18.23 38.21 8.79
C PRO A 8 19.34 37.48 8.03
N LEU A 9 20.27 36.91 8.81
CA LEU A 9 21.36 36.06 8.32
C LEU A 9 20.81 34.68 7.90
N THR A 10 21.07 34.29 6.65
CA THR A 10 20.93 32.91 6.17
C THR A 10 22.18 32.09 6.52
N PRO A 11 22.07 30.92 7.18
CA PRO A 11 23.20 30.01 7.31
C PRO A 11 23.45 29.31 5.98
N THR A 12 24.68 29.45 5.47
CA THR A 12 25.19 28.71 4.31
C THR A 12 25.89 27.46 4.85
N LEU A 13 25.35 26.27 4.59
CA LEU A 13 26.03 25.00 4.85
C LEU A 13 26.62 24.48 3.54
N SER A 14 27.93 24.66 3.38
CA SER A 14 28.72 23.99 2.35
C SER A 14 29.16 22.62 2.87
N PHE A 15 28.76 21.54 2.19
CA PHE A 15 29.36 20.22 2.38
C PHE A 15 30.49 20.02 1.37
N ASN A 16 31.70 19.86 1.89
CA ASN A 16 32.88 19.40 1.16
C ASN A 16 33.18 17.97 1.58
N GLY A 17 33.48 17.11 0.59
CA GLY A 17 34.42 16.01 0.75
C GLY A 17 33.83 14.63 1.02
N ASP A 18 34.01 13.76 0.03
CA ASP A 18 34.00 12.30 0.12
C ASP A 18 34.81 11.80 1.32
N ASP A 19 34.17 11.15 2.32
CA ASP A 19 34.86 10.20 3.23
C ASP A 19 33.95 9.37 4.20
N ASP A 20 32.65 9.18 3.91
CA ASP A 20 31.74 8.53 4.89
C ASP A 20 31.09 7.19 4.47
N VAL A 21 31.72 6.44 3.56
CA VAL A 21 31.22 5.09 3.15
C VAL A 21 31.87 3.94 3.96
N ALA A 22 32.87 4.22 4.80
CA ALA A 22 33.59 3.18 5.53
C ALA A 22 33.06 2.89 6.96
N PHE A 23 32.20 3.74 7.52
CA PHE A 23 31.82 3.64 8.94
C PHE A 23 30.61 2.70 9.21
N ILE A 24 29.81 2.37 8.20
CA ILE A 24 28.59 1.54 8.35
C ILE A 24 28.89 0.03 8.42
N ARG A 25 30.12 -0.43 8.10
CA ARG A 25 30.41 -1.87 7.96
C ARG A 25 30.88 -2.60 9.22
N ARG A 26 30.99 -1.96 10.39
CA ARG A 26 31.64 -2.58 11.57
C ARG A 26 30.75 -2.90 12.77
N ARG A 27 29.42 -2.72 12.70
CA ARG A 27 28.55 -2.95 13.88
C ARG A 27 27.51 -4.08 13.79
N PHE A 28 27.45 -4.85 12.71
CA PHE A 28 26.54 -6.00 12.63
C PHE A 28 27.26 -7.25 12.13
N SER A 29 28.03 -7.88 13.01
CA SER A 29 28.45 -9.28 12.84
C SER A 29 28.95 -9.84 14.17
N THR A 30 28.08 -9.97 15.18
CA THR A 30 28.13 -11.00 16.23
C THR A 30 26.89 -10.84 17.11
N GLY A 31 25.82 -11.56 16.78
CA GLY A 31 24.59 -11.63 17.57
C GLY A 31 23.96 -13.00 17.35
N SER A 32 24.40 -13.95 18.17
CA SER A 32 24.06 -15.38 18.15
C SER A 32 22.55 -15.63 18.25
N ASN A 33 21.97 -16.26 17.22
CA ASN A 33 20.63 -16.87 17.26
C ASN A 33 20.78 -18.40 17.40
N ARG A 34 21.33 -18.84 18.53
CA ARG A 34 21.49 -20.26 18.84
C ARG A 34 21.09 -20.57 20.28
N GLU A 35 19.86 -20.25 20.67
CA GLU A 35 19.34 -20.74 21.96
C GLU A 35 17.80 -20.72 22.11
N VAL A 36 17.03 -21.14 21.11
CA VAL A 36 15.61 -21.49 21.33
C VAL A 36 15.23 -22.69 20.46
N ARG A 37 15.83 -23.86 20.71
CA ARG A 37 15.30 -25.12 20.15
C ARG A 37 15.75 -26.37 20.89
N GLU A 38 15.54 -26.42 22.20
CA GLU A 38 15.66 -27.70 22.92
C GLU A 38 14.83 -27.69 24.21
N LYS A 39 13.51 -27.94 24.08
CA LYS A 39 12.64 -28.38 25.18
C LYS A 39 11.27 -28.82 24.66
N THR A 40 11.26 -29.85 23.81
CA THR A 40 10.02 -30.60 23.54
C THR A 40 10.35 -32.04 23.17
N ARG A 41 10.80 -32.83 24.15
CA ARG A 41 10.79 -34.30 24.12
C ARG A 41 11.16 -34.82 25.50
N HIS A 42 10.15 -35.10 26.33
CA HIS A 42 10.07 -36.24 27.27
C HIS A 42 8.85 -36.06 28.16
N SER A 43 7.78 -36.83 27.91
CA SER A 43 7.08 -37.62 28.93
C SER A 43 5.79 -38.20 28.34
N ARG A 44 5.82 -39.50 28.04
CA ARG A 44 4.63 -40.35 27.93
C ARG A 44 4.83 -41.47 28.95
N ARG A 45 4.06 -41.48 30.05
CA ARG A 45 3.27 -42.63 30.52
C ARG A 45 2.62 -42.38 31.89
N CYS A 46 1.33 -42.73 31.91
CA CYS A 46 0.57 -43.38 32.98
C CYS A 46 -0.04 -42.56 34.14
N SER A 47 -1.38 -42.67 34.19
CA SER A 47 -2.27 -42.83 35.34
C SER A 47 -2.89 -41.57 35.98
N ALA A 48 -4.22 -41.52 35.90
CA ALA A 48 -5.15 -40.66 36.65
C ALA A 48 -5.45 -41.28 38.05
N PRO A 49 -6.36 -40.73 38.91
CA PRO A 49 -7.09 -39.45 38.86
C PRO A 49 -7.09 -38.67 40.20
N GLY A 50 -7.49 -37.39 40.16
CA GLY A 50 -8.11 -36.74 41.33
C GLY A 50 -7.76 -35.27 41.58
N MET A 51 -8.82 -34.51 41.91
CA MET A 51 -8.86 -33.22 42.60
C MET A 51 -8.74 -31.92 41.78
N THR A 52 -9.93 -31.38 41.50
CA THR A 52 -10.38 -29.99 41.72
C THR A 52 -9.33 -28.95 42.13
N GLY A 53 -9.16 -27.94 41.29
CA GLY A 53 -8.51 -26.67 41.62
C GLY A 53 -8.78 -25.65 40.52
N ALA A 54 -9.79 -24.80 40.71
CA ALA A 54 -10.01 -23.63 39.89
C ALA A 54 -8.89 -22.61 40.15
N SER A 55 -8.22 -22.15 39.10
CA SER A 55 -7.31 -21.01 39.14
C SER A 55 -7.65 -20.11 37.96
N GLU A 56 -8.35 -19.02 38.28
CA GLU A 56 -8.58 -17.88 37.41
C GLU A 56 -7.24 -17.24 37.04
N GLN A 57 -6.98 -17.11 35.74
CA GLN A 57 -5.92 -16.26 35.22
C GLN A 57 -6.45 -14.84 35.02
N ASN A 58 -5.91 -13.93 35.81
CA ASN A 58 -6.13 -12.49 35.70
C ASN A 58 -5.32 -11.91 34.52
N PRO A 59 -5.92 -11.24 33.52
CA PRO A 59 -5.16 -10.46 32.55
C PRO A 59 -4.74 -9.12 33.16
N VAL A 60 -3.44 -8.82 33.06
CA VAL A 60 -2.86 -7.52 33.42
C VAL A 60 -3.46 -6.43 32.53
N ARG A 61 -4.29 -5.58 33.14
CA ARG A 61 -4.89 -4.40 32.51
C ARG A 61 -3.93 -3.22 32.72
N LEU A 62 -3.27 -2.76 31.64
CA LEU A 62 -2.54 -1.50 31.66
C LEU A 62 -3.56 -0.34 31.70
N SER A 63 -3.71 0.25 32.88
CA SER A 63 -4.51 1.46 33.09
C SER A 63 -3.62 2.69 32.86
N MET A 64 -3.86 3.42 31.76
CA MET A 64 -3.39 4.81 31.64
C MET A 64 -4.49 5.73 32.17
N SER A 65 -4.26 6.32 33.34
CA SER A 65 -5.13 7.34 33.94
C SER A 65 -4.82 8.71 33.33
N PHE A 66 -5.79 9.30 32.64
CA PHE A 66 -5.79 10.72 32.30
C PHE A 66 -6.60 11.46 33.36
N THR A 67 -5.99 12.44 34.04
CA THR A 67 -6.69 13.38 34.92
C THR A 67 -7.53 14.32 34.08
N ALA A 68 -8.84 14.10 34.06
CA ALA A 68 -9.82 15.03 33.50
C ALA A 68 -9.94 16.24 34.43
N ALA A 69 -9.83 17.44 33.88
CA ALA A 69 -10.16 18.69 34.57
C ALA A 69 -11.66 18.75 34.85
N GLU A 70 -12.03 19.18 36.06
CA GLU A 70 -13.42 19.35 36.50
C GLU A 70 -14.19 20.33 35.60
N PRO A 71 -15.45 20.01 35.23
CA PRO A 71 -16.32 20.97 34.58
C PRO A 71 -17.00 21.87 35.63
N THR A 72 -16.92 23.18 35.39
CA THR A 72 -17.71 24.19 36.11
C THR A 72 -19.21 24.03 35.84
N PRO A 73 -20.08 24.27 36.84
CA PRO A 73 -21.52 24.07 36.70
C PRO A 73 -22.17 25.22 35.93
N VAL A 74 -22.86 24.90 34.84
CA VAL A 74 -23.70 25.85 34.10
C VAL A 74 -25.14 25.70 34.56
N THR A 75 -25.71 26.84 34.92
CA THR A 75 -27.05 27.04 35.47
C THR A 75 -28.16 26.75 34.44
N SER A 76 -29.29 26.28 34.95
CA SER A 76 -30.49 25.78 34.28
C SER A 76 -31.30 26.80 33.46
N SER A 77 -31.80 26.31 32.29
CA SER A 77 -33.14 26.52 31.68
C SER A 77 -33.54 27.92 31.17
N PRO A 78 -34.38 28.07 30.10
CA PRO A 78 -35.58 27.26 29.85
C PRO A 78 -35.90 26.83 28.40
N SER A 79 -36.89 25.94 28.35
CA SER A 79 -37.61 25.39 27.20
C SER A 79 -38.18 26.44 26.24
N LEU A 80 -37.99 26.23 24.94
CA LEU A 80 -38.87 26.77 23.90
C LEU A 80 -39.15 25.72 22.83
N SER A 81 -40.41 25.30 22.79
CA SER A 81 -41.07 24.65 21.68
C SER A 81 -41.18 25.63 20.50
N GLY A 82 -40.62 25.30 19.34
CA GLY A 82 -40.74 26.13 18.14
C GLY A 82 -40.32 25.35 16.91
N ARG A 83 -41.29 24.74 16.24
CA ARG A 83 -41.12 24.03 14.97
C ARG A 83 -41.20 25.06 13.85
N GLU A 84 -40.07 25.65 13.46
CA GLU A 84 -40.03 26.58 12.33
C GLU A 84 -39.67 25.86 11.02
N ARG A 85 -40.59 26.03 10.07
CA ARG A 85 -40.59 25.57 8.70
C ARG A 85 -39.75 26.57 7.88
N TRP A 86 -38.60 26.16 7.39
CA TRP A 86 -37.81 26.95 6.44
C TRP A 86 -38.45 26.90 5.05
N GLN A 87 -39.05 28.01 4.62
CA GLN A 87 -39.39 28.27 3.23
C GLN A 87 -38.24 29.05 2.57
N PHE A 88 -37.63 28.47 1.54
CA PHE A 88 -36.69 29.20 0.68
C PHE A 88 -37.47 30.07 -0.30
N SER A 89 -37.26 31.38 -0.23
CA SER A 89 -37.64 32.33 -1.29
C SER A 89 -36.43 32.54 -2.21
N ALA A 90 -36.65 32.46 -3.51
CA ALA A 90 -35.66 32.75 -4.55
C ALA A 90 -35.33 34.27 -4.61
N PRO A 91 -34.09 34.68 -4.95
CA PRO A 91 -33.79 36.09 -5.17
C PRO A 91 -34.19 36.51 -6.59
N GLN A 92 -34.88 37.65 -6.67
CA GLN A 92 -35.16 38.40 -7.88
C GLN A 92 -33.95 39.18 -8.38
N ASP A 93 -34.00 39.45 -9.69
CA ASP A 93 -33.01 40.15 -10.51
C ASP A 93 -32.80 41.65 -10.22
N SER A 94 -31.59 42.09 -10.61
CA SER A 94 -31.16 43.42 -11.12
C SER A 94 -30.74 44.53 -10.13
N PRO A 95 -29.94 45.56 -10.53
CA PRO A 95 -29.12 45.72 -11.75
C PRO A 95 -27.65 46.22 -11.53
N VAL A 96 -26.85 46.04 -12.58
CA VAL A 96 -25.75 46.86 -13.13
C VAL A 96 -25.11 47.93 -12.22
N SER A 97 -23.81 47.78 -11.95
CA SER A 97 -22.89 48.91 -11.74
C SER A 97 -21.49 48.57 -12.24
N SER A 98 -21.00 49.42 -13.11
CA SER A 98 -19.74 49.38 -13.85
C SER A 98 -18.55 49.66 -12.93
N ILE A 99 -17.56 48.75 -12.87
CA ILE A 99 -16.24 49.04 -12.27
C ILE A 99 -15.12 48.48 -13.15
N THR A 100 -14.39 49.42 -13.74
CA THR A 100 -12.95 49.51 -14.06
C THR A 100 -12.11 48.22 -14.02
N THR A 101 -11.62 47.84 -15.21
CA THR A 101 -10.59 46.81 -15.44
C THR A 101 -9.23 47.21 -14.87
N SER A 102 -8.71 46.41 -13.93
CA SER A 102 -7.29 46.38 -13.57
C SER A 102 -6.77 44.97 -13.86
N SER A 103 -5.76 44.90 -14.73
CA SER A 103 -5.07 43.70 -15.19
C SER A 103 -4.35 42.99 -14.06
N THR A 104 -4.75 41.76 -13.76
CA THR A 104 -4.03 40.85 -12.86
C THR A 104 -3.45 39.71 -13.67
N THR A 105 -2.13 39.59 -13.59
CA THR A 105 -1.26 38.58 -14.20
C THR A 105 -1.65 37.17 -13.72
N SER A 106 -1.94 36.27 -14.66
CA SER A 106 -2.18 34.84 -14.38
C SER A 106 -0.93 34.18 -13.77
N PRO A 107 -1.05 33.41 -12.68
CA PRO A 107 -0.02 32.47 -12.29
C PRO A 107 -0.05 31.24 -13.20
N ALA A 108 1.13 30.72 -13.50
CA ALA A 108 1.38 29.60 -14.40
C ALA A 108 0.59 28.35 -14.01
N ALA A 109 0.04 27.68 -15.01
CA ALA A 109 -0.59 26.36 -14.87
C ALA A 109 0.44 25.34 -14.33
N PRO A 110 0.06 24.47 -13.37
CA PRO A 110 0.94 23.42 -12.90
C PRO A 110 1.19 22.40 -14.02
N ALA A 111 2.44 21.93 -14.10
CA ALA A 111 2.90 20.96 -15.08
C ALA A 111 2.00 19.72 -15.09
N GLU A 112 1.49 19.36 -16.27
CA GLU A 112 0.81 18.08 -16.49
C GLU A 112 1.76 16.93 -16.12
N TYR A 113 1.46 16.24 -15.04
CA TYR A 113 2.11 14.99 -14.65
C TYR A 113 1.80 13.92 -15.70
N ARG A 114 2.69 13.81 -16.69
CA ARG A 114 2.62 12.78 -17.73
C ARG A 114 3.09 11.46 -17.13
N LEU A 115 2.16 10.72 -16.55
CA LEU A 115 2.35 9.35 -16.07
C LEU A 115 2.71 8.42 -17.26
N SER A 116 4.00 8.28 -17.57
CA SER A 116 4.48 7.34 -18.57
C SER A 116 4.52 5.93 -17.98
N PHE A 117 3.40 5.22 -18.06
CA PHE A 117 3.33 3.79 -17.76
C PHE A 117 3.43 2.99 -19.05
N TYR A 118 4.63 2.52 -19.38
CA TYR A 118 4.79 1.38 -20.29
C TYR A 118 5.25 0.18 -19.45
N CYS A 119 4.31 -0.71 -19.11
CA CYS A 119 4.66 -2.12 -19.20
C CYS A 119 4.67 -2.40 -20.70
N GLU A 120 5.85 -2.51 -21.30
CA GLU A 120 5.95 -3.00 -22.68
C GLU A 120 5.16 -4.32 -22.77
N PRO A 121 4.18 -4.42 -23.68
CA PRO A 121 3.57 -5.70 -23.97
C PRO A 121 4.69 -6.66 -24.42
N ARG A 122 4.86 -7.78 -23.71
CA ARG A 122 5.75 -8.85 -24.19
C ARG A 122 5.30 -9.23 -25.61
N PRO A 123 6.20 -9.22 -26.62
CA PRO A 123 5.85 -9.69 -27.94
C PRO A 123 5.43 -11.17 -27.85
N PRO A 124 4.37 -11.59 -28.57
CA PRO A 124 3.99 -12.99 -28.60
C PRO A 124 5.14 -13.80 -29.23
N THR A 125 5.65 -14.79 -28.49
CA THR A 125 6.58 -15.79 -29.03
C THR A 125 5.85 -16.61 -30.09
N SER A 126 5.95 -16.20 -31.35
CA SER A 126 5.44 -17.00 -32.47
C SER A 126 6.32 -18.25 -32.60
N THR A 127 5.76 -19.40 -32.26
CA THR A 127 6.34 -20.71 -32.60
C THR A 127 6.13 -20.92 -34.10
N LYS A 128 7.12 -20.56 -34.92
CA LYS A 128 7.11 -20.90 -36.34
C LYS A 128 7.42 -22.39 -36.49
N SER A 129 6.39 -23.19 -36.71
CA SER A 129 6.50 -24.55 -37.25
C SER A 129 7.05 -24.48 -38.67
N SER A 130 8.31 -24.84 -38.83
CA SER A 130 8.92 -25.00 -40.15
C SER A 130 8.67 -26.43 -40.63
N SER A 131 7.75 -26.59 -41.57
CA SER A 131 7.55 -27.81 -42.34
C SER A 131 8.56 -27.86 -43.49
N THR A 132 9.66 -28.60 -43.30
CA THR A 132 10.59 -28.96 -44.35
C THR A 132 10.07 -30.18 -45.12
N THR A 133 9.62 -29.96 -46.35
CA THR A 133 9.44 -30.97 -47.40
C THR A 133 10.82 -31.41 -47.88
N SER A 134 11.16 -32.68 -47.70
CA SER A 134 12.43 -33.27 -48.16
C SER A 134 12.18 -34.23 -49.32
N THR A 135 12.78 -33.90 -50.45
CA THR A 135 12.78 -34.66 -51.72
C THR A 135 13.65 -35.92 -51.59
N VAL A 136 13.08 -37.04 -52.00
CA VAL A 136 13.70 -38.38 -52.03
C VAL A 136 14.67 -38.51 -53.21
N ALA A 137 15.88 -39.00 -52.96
CA ALA A 137 16.79 -39.56 -53.96
C ALA A 137 17.62 -40.72 -53.36
N PRO A 138 18.12 -41.66 -54.18
CA PRO A 138 18.24 -43.07 -53.80
C PRO A 138 19.59 -43.50 -53.20
N VAL A 139 19.48 -44.61 -52.47
CA VAL A 139 20.49 -45.40 -51.74
C VAL A 139 21.57 -46.01 -52.65
N PRO A 140 22.83 -46.05 -52.18
CA PRO A 140 23.69 -47.20 -52.38
C PRO A 140 24.18 -47.83 -51.07
N ALA A 141 24.35 -49.15 -51.10
CA ALA A 141 24.59 -50.06 -49.98
C ALA A 141 26.08 -50.11 -49.51
N PRO A 142 26.48 -50.96 -48.55
CA PRO A 142 27.15 -50.54 -47.32
C PRO A 142 28.66 -50.75 -47.33
N ARG A 143 29.40 -49.83 -46.71
CA ARG A 143 30.80 -50.06 -46.32
C ARG A 143 30.92 -50.20 -44.81
N ARG A 144 31.21 -51.44 -44.43
CA ARG A 144 31.68 -51.92 -43.12
C ARG A 144 32.91 -51.09 -42.71
N ASN A 145 32.87 -50.40 -41.57
CA ASN A 145 34.06 -49.89 -40.90
C ASN A 145 33.89 -49.93 -39.37
N SER A 146 34.67 -50.82 -38.77
CA SER A 146 35.37 -50.73 -37.49
C SER A 146 34.89 -49.71 -36.45
N PHE A 147 34.22 -50.28 -35.46
CA PHE A 147 34.27 -50.00 -34.03
C PHE A 147 35.52 -49.22 -33.57
N THR A 148 35.35 -47.94 -33.21
CA THR A 148 36.23 -47.21 -32.28
C THR A 148 35.35 -46.45 -31.30
N GLY A 149 35.55 -46.69 -30.01
CA GLY A 149 34.71 -46.22 -28.92
C GLY A 149 34.63 -44.71 -28.84
N TYR A 150 33.43 -44.18 -29.07
CA TYR A 150 33.05 -42.84 -28.63
C TYR A 150 32.52 -42.95 -27.20
N ALA A 151 33.31 -42.46 -26.24
CA ALA A 151 32.77 -42.13 -24.93
C ALA A 151 31.72 -41.02 -25.11
N PRO A 152 30.47 -41.21 -24.62
CA PRO A 152 29.46 -40.16 -24.73
C PRO A 152 29.96 -38.91 -24.01
N PRO A 153 29.86 -37.71 -24.62
CA PRO A 153 30.22 -36.48 -23.94
C PRO A 153 29.40 -36.38 -22.67
N ALA A 154 30.09 -36.14 -21.54
CA ALA A 154 29.47 -35.93 -20.24
C ALA A 154 28.33 -34.94 -20.40
N VAL A 155 27.09 -35.46 -20.29
CA VAL A 155 25.87 -34.67 -20.38
C VAL A 155 25.95 -33.68 -19.23
N SER A 156 26.33 -32.45 -19.54
CA SER A 156 26.33 -31.36 -18.58
C SER A 156 24.93 -31.33 -17.97
N PRO A 157 24.79 -31.38 -16.63
CA PRO A 157 23.50 -31.44 -15.99
C PRO A 157 22.69 -30.29 -16.56
N THR A 158 21.65 -30.64 -17.32
CA THR A 158 20.75 -29.67 -17.93
C THR A 158 20.04 -29.05 -16.75
N VAL A 159 20.59 -27.92 -16.27
CA VAL A 159 20.01 -27.12 -15.20
C VAL A 159 18.66 -26.70 -15.74
N SER A 160 17.64 -27.46 -15.34
CA SER A 160 16.27 -27.16 -15.69
C SER A 160 16.05 -25.71 -15.29
N PRO A 161 15.55 -24.83 -16.19
CA PRO A 161 15.33 -23.44 -15.86
C PRO A 161 14.53 -23.42 -14.58
N ARG A 162 15.17 -22.97 -13.49
CA ARG A 162 14.56 -22.91 -12.16
C ARG A 162 13.24 -22.18 -12.35
N ARG A 163 12.13 -22.88 -12.10
CA ARG A 163 10.79 -22.29 -12.15
C ARG A 163 10.87 -20.95 -11.41
N SER A 164 10.51 -19.85 -12.07
CA SER A 164 10.50 -18.53 -11.43
C SER A 164 9.72 -18.65 -10.14
N TRP A 165 10.32 -18.18 -9.05
CA TRP A 165 9.92 -18.58 -7.69
C TRP A 165 8.64 -17.87 -7.23
N GLY A 166 7.87 -17.19 -8.09
CA GLY A 166 6.62 -16.58 -7.66
C GLY A 166 5.59 -16.50 -8.77
N ASN A 167 4.35 -16.88 -8.44
CA ASN A 167 3.15 -16.40 -9.13
C ASN A 167 2.76 -15.01 -8.58
N PHE A 168 3.74 -14.21 -8.13
CA PHE A 168 3.46 -12.94 -7.47
C PHE A 168 2.85 -11.93 -8.44
N ASP A 169 3.23 -12.00 -9.71
CA ASP A 169 2.57 -11.32 -10.84
C ASP A 169 1.07 -11.62 -10.96
N ARG A 170 0.63 -12.80 -10.50
CA ARG A 170 -0.78 -13.21 -10.46
C ARG A 170 -1.44 -12.96 -9.12
N LEU A 171 -0.63 -12.84 -8.05
CA LEU A 171 -1.11 -12.64 -6.70
C LEU A 171 -1.58 -11.20 -6.49
N VAL A 172 -0.83 -10.21 -6.97
CA VAL A 172 -1.15 -8.79 -6.80
C VAL A 172 -1.69 -8.22 -8.12
N GLN A 173 -2.82 -7.53 -8.03
CA GLN A 173 -3.42 -6.75 -9.11
C GLN A 173 -3.59 -5.28 -8.68
N PRO A 174 -3.70 -4.34 -9.63
CA PRO A 174 -4.10 -2.97 -9.31
C PRO A 174 -5.39 -2.95 -8.50
N GLY A 175 -5.43 -2.12 -7.46
CA GLY A 175 -6.50 -2.03 -6.47
C GLY A 175 -6.25 -2.86 -5.20
N ASP A 176 -5.44 -3.93 -5.26
CA ASP A 176 -5.12 -4.73 -4.07
C ASP A 176 -4.45 -3.87 -3.00
N ILE A 177 -4.69 -4.23 -1.74
CA ILE A 177 -4.14 -3.51 -0.60
C ILE A 177 -2.93 -4.29 -0.09
N LEU A 178 -1.79 -3.61 0.02
CA LEU A 178 -0.59 -4.17 0.62
C LEU A 178 -0.52 -3.70 2.06
N PHE A 179 -0.53 -4.63 3.00
CA PHE A 179 -0.33 -4.35 4.41
C PHE A 179 1.07 -4.80 4.82
N VAL A 180 1.92 -3.83 5.15
CA VAL A 180 3.28 -4.07 5.64
C VAL A 180 3.21 -4.11 7.17
N ARG A 181 3.47 -5.29 7.75
CA ARG A 181 3.47 -5.49 9.20
C ARG A 181 4.71 -4.81 9.78
N GLY A 182 4.50 -3.67 10.46
CA GLY A 182 5.57 -3.00 11.20
C GLY A 182 6.12 -3.91 12.31
N THR A 183 7.42 -3.80 12.57
CA THR A 183 8.11 -4.56 13.63
C THR A 183 8.02 -3.90 15.00
N GLY A 184 7.58 -2.63 15.06
CA GLY A 184 7.02 -1.99 16.25
C GLY A 184 7.97 -1.05 16.99
N GLY A 185 7.72 0.26 16.83
CA GLY A 185 8.00 1.31 17.80
C GLY A 185 6.80 2.25 17.95
N ILE A 186 6.40 2.61 19.18
CA ILE A 186 5.29 3.56 19.43
C ILE A 186 5.61 4.96 18.86
N GLN A 187 6.90 5.31 18.73
CA GLN A 187 7.35 6.59 18.18
C GLN A 187 7.17 6.68 16.65
N GLU A 188 6.87 5.58 15.96
CA GLU A 188 6.79 5.47 14.49
C GLU A 188 5.35 5.37 13.97
N ILE A 189 4.35 5.74 14.78
CA ILE A 189 2.96 5.81 14.31
C ILE A 189 2.92 6.72 13.07
N GLY A 190 2.38 6.23 11.94
CA GLY A 190 2.27 6.99 10.69
C GLY A 190 3.57 7.09 9.85
N THR A 191 4.62 6.37 10.23
CA THR A 191 5.77 6.07 9.35
C THR A 191 5.81 4.57 9.05
N ASN A 192 6.42 4.19 7.93
CA ASN A 192 6.75 2.78 7.64
C ASN A 192 7.51 2.21 8.86
N GLY A 193 7.06 1.08 9.42
CA GLY A 193 7.60 0.47 10.65
C GLY A 193 6.79 0.67 11.96
N GLY A 194 5.79 1.56 11.96
CA GLY A 194 4.96 1.84 13.14
C GLY A 194 4.20 0.62 13.69
N TYR A 195 3.82 0.70 14.98
CA TYR A 195 3.16 -0.41 15.72
C TYR A 195 1.91 -1.00 15.04
N HIS A 196 1.14 -0.20 14.30
CA HIS A 196 -0.07 -0.67 13.60
C HIS A 196 0.17 -1.12 12.16
N GLY A 197 1.44 -1.19 11.72
CA GLY A 197 1.81 -1.43 10.34
C GLY A 197 1.42 -0.28 9.42
N HIS A 198 1.57 -0.54 8.11
CA HIS A 198 1.31 0.44 7.06
C HIS A 198 0.50 -0.17 5.93
N VAL A 199 -0.43 0.60 5.37
CA VAL A 199 -1.31 0.14 4.29
C VAL A 199 -1.08 0.97 3.04
N LEU A 200 -0.99 0.29 1.90
CA LEU A 200 -0.78 0.89 0.59
C LEU A 200 -1.78 0.33 -0.43
N VAL A 201 -2.18 1.12 -1.42
CA VAL A 201 -2.94 0.62 -2.58
C VAL A 201 -1.97 0.29 -3.72
N ALA A 202 -2.01 -0.93 -4.27
CA ALA A 202 -1.28 -1.27 -5.48
C ALA A 202 -1.91 -0.56 -6.69
N LEU A 203 -1.11 0.20 -7.44
CA LEU A 203 -1.56 0.91 -8.66
C LEU A 203 -1.17 0.17 -9.95
N SER A 204 -0.26 -0.80 -9.87
CA SER A 204 0.23 -1.58 -11.02
C SER A 204 0.36 -3.06 -10.69
N CYS A 205 0.37 -3.90 -11.73
CA CYS A 205 0.83 -5.28 -11.60
C CYS A 205 2.32 -5.33 -11.15
N PRO A 206 2.74 -6.35 -10.39
CA PRO A 206 4.14 -6.52 -10.04
C PRO A 206 5.05 -6.72 -11.25
N CYS A 207 6.23 -6.10 -11.19
CA CYS A 207 7.30 -6.29 -12.15
C CYS A 207 8.49 -7.00 -11.49
N CYS A 208 8.92 -8.13 -12.05
CA CYS A 208 10.10 -8.85 -11.59
C CYS A 208 11.38 -8.13 -12.05
N VAL A 209 12.22 -7.73 -11.11
CA VAL A 209 13.57 -7.20 -11.33
C VAL A 209 14.57 -8.30 -11.00
N ARG A 210 15.37 -8.73 -11.98
CA ARG A 210 16.36 -9.81 -11.78
C ARG A 210 17.69 -9.24 -11.29
N ARG A 211 18.38 -9.93 -10.39
CA ARG A 211 19.64 -9.49 -9.76
C ARG A 211 20.72 -9.05 -10.75
N HIS A 212 20.77 -9.69 -11.90
CA HIS A 212 21.78 -9.43 -12.94
C HIS A 212 21.29 -8.48 -14.05
N ALA A 213 20.04 -8.02 -14.00
CA ALA A 213 19.54 -7.05 -14.97
C ALA A 213 20.19 -5.67 -14.76
N PRO A 214 20.32 -4.82 -15.80
CA PRO A 214 20.87 -3.48 -15.66
C PRO A 214 20.11 -2.62 -14.62
N GLU A 215 18.78 -2.73 -14.60
CA GLU A 215 17.90 -2.00 -13.68
C GLU A 215 18.05 -2.42 -12.20
N ALA A 216 18.69 -3.56 -11.91
CA ALA A 216 18.99 -4.00 -10.54
C ALA A 216 20.22 -3.32 -9.93
N ARG A 217 21.06 -2.65 -10.74
CA ARG A 217 22.26 -1.96 -10.27
C ARG A 217 21.99 -0.97 -9.12
N PRO A 218 21.01 -0.05 -9.21
CA PRO A 218 20.70 0.86 -8.10
C PRO A 218 20.19 0.12 -6.85
N LEU A 219 19.60 -1.07 -7.01
CA LEU A 219 18.97 -1.82 -5.91
C LEU A 219 19.95 -2.70 -5.13
N ARG A 220 21.23 -2.75 -5.53
CA ARG A 220 22.22 -3.65 -4.92
C ARG A 220 22.41 -3.44 -3.42
N ALA A 221 22.23 -2.21 -2.94
CA ALA A 221 22.43 -1.86 -1.54
C ALA A 221 21.42 -2.54 -0.60
N ILE A 222 20.20 -2.76 -1.06
CA ILE A 222 19.10 -3.35 -0.28
C ILE A 222 18.76 -4.79 -0.73
N TRP A 223 19.54 -5.35 -1.66
CA TRP A 223 19.21 -6.64 -2.25
C TRP A 223 19.46 -7.78 -1.26
N PRO A 224 18.44 -8.56 -0.86
CA PRO A 224 18.63 -9.60 0.15
C PRO A 224 19.66 -10.65 -0.26
N LEU A 225 20.35 -11.20 0.73
CA LEU A 225 21.36 -12.22 0.50
C LEU A 225 20.70 -13.48 -0.08
N GLY A 226 21.24 -14.01 -1.18
CA GLY A 226 20.71 -15.21 -1.85
C GLY A 226 19.46 -14.99 -2.71
N ALA A 227 18.85 -13.81 -2.68
CA ALA A 227 17.72 -13.49 -3.55
C ALA A 227 18.18 -13.29 -5.01
N ASN A 228 17.51 -13.96 -5.96
CA ASN A 228 17.79 -13.82 -7.40
C ASN A 228 16.93 -12.76 -8.09
N GLU A 229 15.82 -12.38 -7.46
CA GLU A 229 14.85 -11.43 -7.98
C GLU A 229 14.23 -10.63 -6.84
N LEU A 230 13.83 -9.40 -7.18
CA LEU A 230 12.93 -8.55 -6.42
C LEU A 230 11.68 -8.32 -7.25
N TRP A 231 10.58 -8.03 -6.57
CA TRP A 231 9.32 -7.65 -7.19
C TRP A 231 9.04 -6.19 -6.88
N ARG A 232 8.78 -5.41 -7.92
CA ARG A 232 8.46 -3.99 -7.82
C ARG A 232 6.97 -3.79 -8.04
N VAL A 233 6.30 -3.09 -7.14
CA VAL A 233 4.87 -2.78 -7.24
C VAL A 233 4.68 -1.28 -7.04
N ARG A 234 4.09 -0.58 -8.02
CA ARG A 234 3.69 0.82 -7.84
C ARG A 234 2.60 0.89 -6.78
N THR A 235 2.78 1.73 -5.78
CA THR A 235 1.88 1.92 -4.66
C THR A 235 1.47 3.38 -4.49
N LEU A 236 0.31 3.59 -3.88
CA LEU A 236 -0.14 4.88 -3.34
C LEU A 236 -0.26 4.76 -1.82
N GLU A 237 0.25 5.77 -1.12
CA GLU A 237 0.21 5.87 0.33
C GLU A 237 0.10 7.32 0.78
N CYS A 238 -0.10 7.54 2.08
CA CYS A 238 0.10 8.83 2.72
C CYS A 238 0.90 8.57 4.00
N THR A 239 2.00 9.28 4.19
CA THR A 239 2.93 9.08 5.31
C THR A 239 3.20 10.39 6.03
N ARG A 240 3.71 10.32 7.27
CA ARG A 240 4.18 11.53 7.99
C ARG A 240 5.45 12.15 7.40
N ARG A 241 6.24 11.38 6.63
CA ARG A 241 7.54 11.82 6.10
C ARG A 241 7.40 12.74 4.88
N VAL A 242 6.31 12.57 4.14
CA VAL A 242 6.03 13.33 2.92
C VAL A 242 4.58 13.79 3.01
N ALA A 243 4.37 15.10 2.99
CA ALA A 243 3.03 15.66 3.04
C ALA A 243 2.22 15.23 1.82
N GLY A 244 0.93 14.95 2.04
CA GLY A 244 -0.01 14.55 1.01
C GLY A 244 0.11 13.08 0.56
N LEU A 245 -0.39 12.82 -0.64
CA LEU A 245 -0.40 11.52 -1.30
C LEU A 245 0.95 11.25 -1.95
N HIS A 246 1.54 10.12 -1.60
CA HIS A 246 2.82 9.69 -2.12
C HIS A 246 2.69 8.46 -3.01
N GLN A 247 3.32 8.52 -4.20
CA GLN A 247 3.52 7.34 -5.04
C GLN A 247 4.95 6.82 -4.90
N SER A 248 5.05 5.52 -4.67
CA SER A 248 6.32 4.81 -4.49
C SER A 248 6.30 3.49 -5.26
N ASP A 249 7.46 2.96 -5.58
CA ASP A 249 7.63 1.60 -6.09
C ASP A 249 8.11 0.72 -4.93
N LEU A 250 7.18 0.01 -4.28
CA LEU A 250 7.50 -0.92 -3.20
C LEU A 250 8.30 -2.11 -3.74
N LEU A 251 9.39 -2.46 -3.06
CA LEU A 251 10.28 -3.56 -3.41
C LEU A 251 10.07 -4.72 -2.46
N VAL A 252 9.67 -5.86 -3.02
CA VAL A 252 9.28 -7.05 -2.29
C VAL A 252 10.17 -8.23 -2.69
N HIS A 253 10.70 -8.92 -1.69
CA HIS A 253 11.37 -10.20 -1.82
C HIS A 253 10.43 -11.34 -1.43
N ILE A 254 10.46 -12.46 -2.18
CA ILE A 254 9.77 -13.69 -1.79
C ILE A 254 10.80 -14.63 -1.18
N HIS A 255 10.69 -14.86 0.12
CA HIS A 255 11.61 -15.75 0.82
C HIS A 255 11.52 -17.16 0.22
N PRO A 256 12.63 -17.78 -0.21
CA PRO A 256 12.60 -18.99 -1.02
C PRO A 256 11.96 -20.18 -0.29
N GLU A 257 12.25 -20.34 1.01
CA GLU A 257 11.76 -21.48 1.79
C GLU A 257 10.33 -21.28 2.32
N THR A 258 10.08 -20.17 3.00
CA THR A 258 8.80 -19.89 3.67
C THR A 258 7.73 -19.35 2.72
N ARG A 259 8.13 -18.89 1.53
CA ARG A 259 7.26 -18.21 0.55
C ARG A 259 6.66 -16.90 1.06
N LEU A 260 7.17 -16.37 2.18
CA LEU A 260 6.71 -15.11 2.75
C LEU A 260 7.12 -13.96 1.84
N MET A 261 6.24 -12.98 1.71
CA MET A 261 6.50 -11.72 1.03
C MET A 261 7.11 -10.75 2.05
N ILE A 262 8.24 -10.15 1.71
CA ILE A 262 9.03 -9.31 2.60
C ILE A 262 9.32 -8.00 1.87
N ALA A 263 8.88 -6.88 2.39
CA ALA A 263 9.27 -5.56 1.92
C ALA A 263 10.72 -5.31 2.33
N VAL A 264 11.54 -4.83 1.40
CA VAL A 264 12.98 -4.59 1.62
C VAL A 264 13.36 -3.14 1.37
N GLY A 265 12.44 -2.35 0.83
CA GLY A 265 12.63 -0.95 0.49
C GLY A 265 11.56 -0.45 -0.46
N ASP A 266 11.72 0.81 -0.87
CA ASP A 266 10.83 1.49 -1.79
C ASP A 266 11.62 2.50 -2.65
N ILE A 267 11.08 2.86 -3.81
CA ILE A 267 11.63 3.93 -4.64
C ILE A 267 10.58 5.02 -4.78
N SER A 268 10.87 6.19 -4.23
CA SER A 268 10.00 7.36 -4.38
C SER A 268 9.89 7.73 -5.86
N VAL A 269 8.67 7.88 -6.39
CA VAL A 269 8.47 8.22 -7.81
C VAL A 269 8.93 9.65 -8.10
N ASP A 270 8.61 10.57 -7.18
CA ASP A 270 8.88 11.99 -7.35
C ASP A 270 10.36 12.31 -7.12
N ARG A 271 10.95 11.71 -6.08
CA ARG A 271 12.33 12.00 -5.67
C ARG A 271 13.35 11.08 -6.32
N LYS A 272 12.92 9.92 -6.83
CA LYS A 272 13.79 8.84 -7.32
C LYS A 272 14.80 8.37 -6.26
N GLU A 273 14.45 8.55 -5.00
CA GLU A 273 15.24 8.15 -3.84
C GLU A 273 14.91 6.69 -3.48
N LEU A 274 15.96 5.92 -3.19
CA LEU A 274 15.83 4.54 -2.71
C LEU A 274 15.75 4.56 -1.18
N GLY A 275 14.61 4.18 -0.63
CA GLY A 275 14.43 3.87 0.78
C GLY A 275 14.82 2.42 1.08
N SER A 276 15.52 2.20 2.18
CA SER A 276 15.70 0.86 2.76
C SER A 276 14.65 0.66 3.85
N MET A 277 14.08 -0.54 3.92
CA MET A 277 13.22 -0.97 5.01
C MET A 277 13.91 -2.09 5.78
N ASP A 278 13.49 -2.34 7.00
CA ASP A 278 13.76 -3.62 7.64
C ASP A 278 13.00 -4.71 6.87
N ASP A 279 13.41 -5.98 7.02
CA ASP A 279 12.77 -7.13 6.36
C ASP A 279 11.33 -7.34 6.88
N GLU A 280 10.40 -6.49 6.44
CA GLU A 280 9.04 -6.38 6.96
C GLU A 280 8.06 -7.30 6.21
N PRO A 281 7.30 -8.17 6.89
CA PRO A 281 6.33 -9.04 6.22
C PRO A 281 5.21 -8.24 5.53
N VAL A 282 4.87 -8.64 4.31
CA VAL A 282 3.78 -8.06 3.52
C VAL A 282 2.62 -9.03 3.43
N GLU A 283 1.41 -8.51 3.61
CA GLU A 283 0.16 -9.20 3.29
C GLU A 283 -0.54 -8.52 2.12
N VAL A 284 -1.00 -9.32 1.16
CA VAL A 284 -1.80 -8.86 0.03
C VAL A 284 -3.26 -9.10 0.37
N TRP A 285 -4.06 -8.04 0.38
CA TRP A 285 -5.48 -8.06 0.61
C TRP A 285 -6.23 -7.82 -0.70
N GLN A 286 -6.95 -8.85 -1.13
CA GLN A 286 -7.67 -8.88 -2.40
C GLN A 286 -9.14 -8.57 -2.18
N SER A 287 -9.69 -7.70 -3.04
CA SER A 287 -11.12 -7.37 -3.04
C SER A 287 -11.99 -8.61 -3.26
N PRO A 288 -13.25 -8.61 -2.78
CA PRO A 288 -14.21 -9.68 -3.07
C PRO A 288 -14.27 -10.03 -4.55
N ARG A 289 -14.50 -11.32 -4.86
CA ARG A 289 -14.44 -11.86 -6.22
C ARG A 289 -15.28 -11.08 -7.24
N GLU A 290 -16.45 -10.62 -6.82
CA GLU A 290 -17.37 -9.83 -7.64
C GLU A 290 -16.82 -8.45 -8.03
N LEU A 291 -16.06 -7.77 -7.15
CA LEU A 291 -15.33 -6.56 -7.52
C LEU A 291 -14.08 -6.89 -8.35
N ARG A 292 -13.39 -7.97 -7.99
CA ARG A 292 -12.11 -8.34 -8.59
C ARG A 292 -12.22 -8.76 -10.06
N ALA A 293 -13.33 -9.39 -10.44
CA ALA A 293 -13.51 -9.93 -11.79
C ALA A 293 -13.39 -8.88 -12.89
N ASP A 294 -13.84 -7.65 -12.62
CA ASP A 294 -13.99 -6.58 -13.60
C ASP A 294 -13.23 -5.30 -13.20
N LEU A 295 -12.04 -5.44 -12.61
CA LEU A 295 -11.23 -4.28 -12.24
C LEU A 295 -10.76 -3.49 -13.47
N ARG A 296 -11.00 -2.18 -13.45
CA ARG A 296 -10.74 -1.22 -14.52
C ARG A 296 -9.65 -0.25 -14.10
N ILE A 297 -8.44 -0.51 -14.59
CA ILE A 297 -7.23 0.27 -14.27
C ILE A 297 -7.39 1.74 -14.71
N ASP A 298 -8.08 2.00 -15.81
CA ASP A 298 -8.39 3.35 -16.28
C ASP A 298 -9.22 4.15 -15.29
N LEU A 299 -10.24 3.52 -14.68
CA LEU A 299 -11.04 4.15 -13.63
C LEU A 299 -10.24 4.35 -12.35
N MET A 300 -9.39 3.38 -11.96
CA MET A 300 -8.48 3.53 -10.82
C MET A 300 -7.53 4.73 -11.01
N ARG A 301 -6.93 4.90 -12.18
CA ARG A 301 -6.10 6.08 -12.49
C ARG A 301 -6.91 7.37 -12.35
N SER A 302 -8.16 7.38 -12.83
CA SER A 302 -9.04 8.54 -12.66
C SER A 302 -9.33 8.83 -11.18
N VAL A 303 -9.52 7.81 -10.34
CA VAL A 303 -9.68 7.99 -8.89
C VAL A 303 -8.43 8.62 -8.28
N VAL A 304 -7.26 8.07 -8.58
CA VAL A 304 -5.98 8.59 -8.08
C VAL A 304 -5.81 10.06 -8.48
N ALA A 305 -6.08 10.39 -9.74
CA ALA A 305 -6.04 11.78 -10.22
C ALA A 305 -7.02 12.69 -9.47
N ASP A 306 -8.23 12.21 -9.15
CA ASP A 306 -9.21 12.98 -8.38
C ASP A 306 -8.82 13.12 -6.90
N MET A 307 -8.11 12.15 -6.34
CA MET A 307 -7.58 12.24 -4.97
C MET A 307 -6.47 13.29 -4.88
N TYR A 308 -5.59 13.40 -5.88
CA TYR A 308 -4.56 14.45 -5.92
C TYR A 308 -5.13 15.87 -6.00
N LYS A 309 -6.35 16.06 -6.53
CA LYS A 309 -6.99 17.38 -6.60
C LYS A 309 -7.45 17.91 -5.23
N VAL A 310 -7.63 17.01 -4.27
CA VAL A 310 -8.11 17.31 -2.92
C VAL A 310 -7.00 17.00 -1.89
N ASP A 311 -5.77 16.85 -2.37
CA ASP A 311 -4.66 16.45 -1.51
C ASP A 311 -4.37 17.54 -0.49
N GLY A 312 -4.15 17.11 0.76
CA GLY A 312 -3.92 17.96 1.91
C GLY A 312 -2.82 17.37 2.79
N ASP A 313 -2.15 18.22 3.55
CA ASP A 313 -1.09 17.76 4.43
C ASP A 313 -1.62 16.79 5.49
N TRP A 314 -0.85 15.74 5.77
CA TRP A 314 -1.15 14.79 6.84
C TRP A 314 -1.36 15.55 8.16
N SER A 315 -2.46 15.30 8.86
CA SER A 315 -2.79 16.02 10.09
C SER A 315 -2.82 15.11 11.30
N PHE A 316 -2.08 15.52 12.34
CA PHE A 316 -2.15 14.90 13.66
C PHE A 316 -3.57 14.94 14.25
N VAL A 317 -4.35 15.98 13.92
CA VAL A 317 -5.74 16.11 14.36
C VAL A 317 -6.61 15.00 13.79
N THR A 318 -6.42 14.61 12.52
CA THR A 318 -7.13 13.47 11.92
C THR A 318 -6.74 12.18 12.62
N ALA A 319 -5.46 11.97 12.89
CA ALA A 319 -5.00 10.78 13.60
C ALA A 319 -5.59 10.67 15.02
N ALA A 320 -5.67 11.78 15.75
CA ALA A 320 -6.32 11.82 17.06
C ALA A 320 -7.83 11.54 16.96
N ARG A 321 -8.52 12.09 15.95
CA ARG A 321 -9.93 11.82 15.69
C ARG A 321 -10.19 10.35 15.39
N ALA A 322 -9.36 9.73 14.56
CA ALA A 322 -9.45 8.31 14.24
C ALA A 322 -9.31 7.42 15.47
N TRP A 323 -8.55 7.86 16.47
CA TRP A 323 -8.41 7.11 17.71
C TRP A 323 -9.61 7.28 18.67
N LEU A 324 -10.26 8.43 18.64
CA LEU A 324 -11.34 8.78 19.58
C LEU A 324 -12.75 8.49 19.06
N MET A 325 -12.92 8.35 17.74
CA MET A 325 -14.23 8.25 17.11
C MET A 325 -14.36 6.96 16.30
N PRO A 326 -15.53 6.30 16.31
CA PRO A 326 -15.75 5.10 15.51
C PRO A 326 -15.72 5.44 14.01
N ALA A 327 -15.20 4.52 13.18
CA ALA A 327 -15.19 4.69 11.74
C ALA A 327 -16.46 4.20 11.05
N GLN A 328 -17.44 3.64 11.78
CA GLN A 328 -18.69 3.18 11.21
C GLN A 328 -19.68 4.32 10.92
N PHE A 329 -20.48 4.15 9.88
CA PHE A 329 -21.62 5.01 9.60
C PHE A 329 -22.79 4.69 10.55
N SER A 330 -23.37 5.72 11.15
CA SER A 330 -24.50 5.57 12.09
C SER A 330 -25.84 5.98 11.49
N ASN A 331 -25.84 6.71 10.36
CA ASN A 331 -27.06 7.14 9.70
C ASN A 331 -27.57 6.04 8.77
N THR A 332 -28.89 5.93 8.64
CA THR A 332 -29.56 5.02 7.70
C THR A 332 -30.13 5.75 6.48
N ASP A 333 -30.18 7.09 6.51
CA ASP A 333 -30.58 7.93 5.39
C ASP A 333 -29.49 7.95 4.32
N ARG A 334 -29.81 7.41 3.14
CA ARG A 334 -28.89 7.28 2.01
C ARG A 334 -28.35 8.61 1.50
N SER A 335 -29.19 9.64 1.47
CA SER A 335 -28.79 10.96 0.95
C SER A 335 -27.72 11.59 1.84
N PHE A 336 -27.94 11.51 3.15
CA PHE A 336 -26.99 11.97 4.16
C PHE A 336 -25.72 11.13 4.17
N LEU A 337 -25.81 9.82 3.96
CA LEU A 337 -24.64 8.94 3.95
C LEU A 337 -23.63 9.33 2.87
N ILE A 338 -24.09 9.67 1.66
CA ILE A 338 -23.16 10.05 0.58
C ILE A 338 -22.52 11.41 0.85
N GLU A 339 -23.28 12.36 1.39
CA GLU A 339 -22.76 13.66 1.82
C GLU A 339 -21.72 13.51 2.94
N GLU A 340 -22.00 12.64 3.92
CA GLU A 340 -21.08 12.31 5.00
C GLU A 340 -19.80 11.65 4.47
N MET A 341 -19.90 10.70 3.52
CA MET A 341 -18.75 10.09 2.85
C MET A 341 -17.90 11.13 2.12
N GLU A 342 -18.52 12.00 1.34
CA GLU A 342 -17.84 13.07 0.60
C GLU A 342 -17.13 14.05 1.55
N ALA A 343 -17.78 14.41 2.66
CA ALA A 343 -17.15 15.23 3.71
C ALA A 343 -15.92 14.54 4.31
N CYS A 344 -15.98 13.23 4.56
CA CYS A 344 -14.84 12.45 5.03
C CYS A 344 -13.70 12.41 3.99
N TRP A 345 -14.00 12.36 2.69
CA TRP A 345 -12.97 12.34 1.64
C TRP A 345 -12.17 13.64 1.52
N ASN A 346 -12.75 14.75 1.96
CA ASN A 346 -12.11 16.07 1.92
C ASN A 346 -11.34 16.39 3.22
N SER A 347 -11.27 15.44 4.15
CA SER A 347 -10.47 15.57 5.37
C SER A 347 -9.01 15.22 5.12
N ASN A 348 -8.10 15.83 5.89
CA ASN A 348 -6.66 15.57 5.78
C ASN A 348 -6.37 14.06 5.93
N PRO A 349 -5.65 13.45 4.97
CA PRO A 349 -5.52 12.01 4.90
C PRO A 349 -4.59 11.43 5.99
N ILE A 350 -4.90 10.19 6.37
CA ILE A 350 -4.00 9.24 7.04
C ILE A 350 -3.78 8.02 6.14
N CYS A 351 -2.80 7.16 6.43
CA CYS A 351 -2.46 6.02 5.55
C CYS A 351 -3.68 5.13 5.21
N THR A 352 -4.54 4.85 6.19
CA THR A 352 -5.80 4.09 6.02
C THR A 352 -6.87 4.83 5.23
N SER A 353 -6.94 6.16 5.37
CA SER A 353 -7.90 6.98 4.63
C SER A 353 -7.70 6.86 3.12
N VAL A 354 -6.45 6.73 2.66
CA VAL A 354 -6.13 6.56 1.24
C VAL A 354 -6.85 5.34 0.67
N ILE A 355 -6.83 4.24 1.40
CA ILE A 355 -7.48 2.98 1.02
C ILE A 355 -8.99 3.15 0.92
N ILE A 356 -9.59 3.74 1.97
CA ILE A 356 -11.03 3.92 2.11
C ILE A 356 -11.55 4.86 1.01
N VAL A 357 -10.94 6.03 0.86
CA VAL A 357 -11.27 7.02 -0.18
C VAL A 357 -11.12 6.42 -1.57
N PHE A 358 -10.00 5.73 -1.83
CA PHE A 358 -9.75 5.12 -3.13
C PHE A 358 -10.88 4.16 -3.52
N TRP A 359 -11.21 3.21 -2.64
CA TRP A 359 -12.22 2.20 -2.95
C TRP A 359 -13.64 2.76 -3.02
N GLN A 360 -14.00 3.71 -2.15
CA GLN A 360 -15.31 4.36 -2.19
C GLN A 360 -15.50 5.18 -3.47
N ARG A 361 -14.50 5.98 -3.87
CA ARG A 361 -14.52 6.73 -5.12
C ARG A 361 -14.49 5.82 -6.35
N TYR A 362 -13.76 4.69 -6.28
CA TYR A 362 -13.72 3.70 -7.35
C TYR A 362 -15.09 3.06 -7.58
N ILE A 363 -15.78 2.64 -6.50
CA ILE A 363 -17.16 2.14 -6.56
C ILE A 363 -18.11 3.18 -7.18
N CYS A 364 -18.00 4.45 -6.77
CA CYS A 364 -18.77 5.54 -7.39
C CYS A 364 -18.56 5.61 -8.91
N LYS A 365 -17.33 5.46 -9.38
CA LYS A 365 -17.02 5.47 -10.82
C LYS A 365 -17.55 4.23 -11.54
N LEU A 366 -17.49 3.04 -10.93
CA LEU A 366 -18.07 1.82 -11.50
C LEU A 366 -19.58 1.98 -11.76
N VAL A 367 -20.32 2.49 -10.77
CA VAL A 367 -21.76 2.76 -10.90
C VAL A 367 -22.03 3.83 -11.96
N LYS A 368 -21.30 4.95 -11.93
CA LYS A 368 -21.44 6.03 -12.92
C LYS A 368 -21.19 5.57 -14.36
N CYS A 369 -20.30 4.59 -14.55
CA CYS A 369 -20.02 4.00 -15.87
C CYS A 369 -20.99 2.88 -16.26
N GLY A 370 -21.99 2.56 -15.43
CA GLY A 370 -22.94 1.47 -15.67
C GLY A 370 -22.32 0.07 -15.58
N LEU A 371 -21.13 -0.07 -14.99
CA LEU A 371 -20.45 -1.37 -14.80
C LEU A 371 -21.03 -2.15 -13.62
N MET A 372 -21.74 -1.47 -12.71
CA MET A 372 -22.52 -2.08 -11.65
C MET A 372 -23.89 -1.41 -11.61
N SER A 373 -24.96 -2.20 -11.49
CA SER A 373 -26.35 -1.73 -11.55
C SER A 373 -26.97 -1.45 -10.18
N ALA A 374 -26.24 -1.68 -9.09
CA ALA A 374 -26.72 -1.45 -7.73
C ALA A 374 -26.49 0.00 -7.28
N ASP A 375 -27.23 0.42 -6.26
CA ASP A 375 -27.07 1.73 -5.64
C ASP A 375 -25.65 1.90 -5.07
N VAL A 376 -25.08 3.10 -5.24
CA VAL A 376 -23.69 3.38 -4.85
C VAL A 376 -23.48 3.28 -3.34
N VAL A 377 -24.46 3.71 -2.54
CA VAL A 377 -24.38 3.64 -1.07
C VAL A 377 -24.43 2.19 -0.64
N ASP A 378 -25.35 1.41 -1.22
CA ASP A 378 -25.46 -0.02 -0.91
C ASP A 378 -24.15 -0.78 -1.26
N LEU A 379 -23.50 -0.44 -2.38
CA LEU A 379 -22.21 -1.04 -2.75
C LEU A 379 -21.05 -0.59 -1.85
N ILE A 380 -20.97 0.69 -1.48
CA ILE A 380 -19.96 1.17 -0.54
C ILE A 380 -20.16 0.48 0.82
N MET A 381 -21.39 0.41 1.31
CA MET A 381 -21.70 -0.24 2.58
C MET A 381 -21.43 -1.75 2.55
N LYS A 382 -21.55 -2.37 1.38
CA LYS A 382 -21.21 -3.79 1.17
C LYS A 382 -19.70 -4.06 1.21
N PHE A 383 -18.88 -3.17 0.64
CA PHE A 383 -17.47 -3.49 0.37
C PHE A 383 -16.44 -2.68 1.16
N MET A 384 -16.77 -1.45 1.56
CA MET A 384 -15.91 -0.54 2.30
C MET A 384 -16.73 0.41 3.21
N PRO A 385 -17.47 -0.12 4.21
CA PRO A 385 -18.35 0.66 5.09
C PRO A 385 -17.57 1.41 6.19
N LEU A 386 -16.59 2.22 5.80
CA LEU A 386 -15.73 2.96 6.73
C LEU A 386 -15.69 4.44 6.41
N LYS A 387 -15.62 5.27 7.45
CA LYS A 387 -15.31 6.69 7.35
C LYS A 387 -13.81 6.87 7.18
N ALA A 388 -13.44 7.53 6.10
CA ALA A 388 -12.04 7.71 5.72
C ALA A 388 -11.22 8.49 6.76
N ASP A 389 -11.84 9.45 7.47
CA ASP A 389 -11.18 10.31 8.45
C ASP A 389 -10.95 9.63 9.81
N ARG A 390 -11.44 8.39 9.99
CA ARG A 390 -11.46 7.72 11.31
C ARG A 390 -10.96 6.28 11.35
N GLY A 391 -10.83 5.62 10.20
CA GLY A 391 -10.42 4.21 10.18
C GLY A 391 -8.97 4.02 10.64
N LEU A 392 -8.75 3.23 11.69
CA LEU A 392 -7.41 2.73 12.04
C LEU A 392 -7.07 1.46 11.25
N PRO A 393 -5.78 1.06 11.14
CA PRO A 393 -5.41 -0.13 10.37
C PRO A 393 -6.15 -1.40 10.84
N ASP A 394 -6.22 -1.63 12.14
CA ASP A 394 -6.89 -2.81 12.70
C ASP A 394 -8.40 -2.84 12.39
N GLU A 395 -9.06 -1.68 12.44
CA GLU A 395 -10.48 -1.54 12.08
C GLU A 395 -10.69 -1.75 10.59
N LEU A 396 -9.81 -1.18 9.75
CA LEU A 396 -9.81 -1.38 8.31
C LEU A 396 -9.72 -2.87 7.95
N LEU A 397 -8.70 -3.57 8.45
CA LEU A 397 -8.48 -4.99 8.16
C LEU A 397 -9.62 -5.87 8.68
N THR A 398 -10.16 -5.56 9.86
CA THR A 398 -11.31 -6.28 10.44
C THR A 398 -12.55 -6.10 9.58
N THR A 399 -12.87 -4.87 9.19
CA THR A 399 -14.02 -4.58 8.33
C THR A 399 -13.86 -5.16 6.94
N MET A 400 -12.67 -5.07 6.33
CA MET A 400 -12.38 -5.72 5.04
C MET A 400 -12.65 -7.22 5.10
N ARG A 401 -12.16 -7.91 6.14
CA ARG A 401 -12.44 -9.33 6.33
C ARG A 401 -13.95 -9.61 6.44
N ALA A 402 -14.68 -8.80 7.21
CA ALA A 402 -16.13 -8.90 7.33
C ALA A 402 -16.87 -8.67 6.00
N CYS A 403 -16.31 -7.83 5.12
CA CYS A 403 -16.83 -7.53 3.79
C CYS A 403 -16.37 -8.54 2.71
N GLY A 404 -15.77 -9.67 3.11
CA GLY A 404 -15.38 -10.75 2.19
C GLY A 404 -14.05 -10.55 1.47
N TRP A 405 -13.23 -9.59 1.92
CA TRP A 405 -11.85 -9.48 1.45
C TRP A 405 -11.02 -10.65 1.95
N THR A 406 -10.03 -11.06 1.15
CA THR A 406 -9.14 -12.18 1.48
C THR A 406 -7.70 -11.71 1.60
N SER A 407 -6.97 -12.22 2.59
CA SER A 407 -5.56 -11.89 2.79
C SER A 407 -4.66 -13.07 2.42
N GLN A 408 -3.51 -12.75 1.83
CA GLN A 408 -2.48 -13.69 1.44
C GLN A 408 -1.14 -13.19 1.99
N SER A 409 -0.47 -14.00 2.80
CA SER A 409 0.87 -13.69 3.33
C SER A 409 1.99 -14.47 2.64
N ARG A 410 1.63 -15.34 1.68
CA ARG A 410 2.55 -16.22 0.95
C ARG A 410 2.24 -16.25 -0.55
N ALA A 411 3.29 -16.44 -1.36
CA ALA A 411 3.25 -16.37 -2.83
C ALA A 411 3.45 -17.71 -3.57
#